data_AF-A0AAV9KIV4-F1
#
_entry.id   AF-A0AAV9KIV4-F1
#
_cell.length_a   1.000
_cell.length_b   1.000
_cell.length_c   1.000
_cell.angle_alpha   90.00
_cell.angle_beta   90.00
_cell.angle_gamma   90.00
#
_symmetry.space_group_name_H-M   'P 1'
#
loop_
_entity.id
_entity.type
_entity.pdbx_description
1 polymer ?
#
loop_
_entity_poly.entity_id
_entity_poly.type
_entity_poly.pdbx_seq_one_letter_code
_entity_poly.pdbx_strand_id
1 'polypeptide(L)'
;MRLNYIFNYSYIDNENESYFTYSLYNCEIPSKFIMDVSGQIKQLLWLTSLDDWYLFWAQPSEQCDVYANCGAFGVCNNVNSSCNCLSGFKARSDAEWNSNNYSGGCVRDQKVQCNGITEDKDSFWMNSIVSLPASQDTNITVAEASQCRSACFNNCSCTAYTYYVSGACSIWTGDLFNLQQLSKTETEKTIFVKSGSPEDQTKAKKSMKLVVLLSSRTTFIVLFIGSFSYIYYRRRRMTKGTGTKISHLDKIGTGEIIDVPYFHLETILVATDDFSNANKLGQGGFGPVYKGTFPGEKEIAVKRLCSHSGQGIDEFKNEVTLIAKLQHRNLVRLLGYCINGKEQILLYEYMPNKSFRYIHIW
;
A
#
# COMPACT_ATOMS: atom_id res chain seq x y z
N MET A 1 -48.49 12.98 -9.53
CA MET A 1 -49.80 13.03 -10.22
C MET A 1 -50.89 12.84 -9.18
N ARG A 2 -51.90 13.73 -9.11
CA ARG A 2 -53.04 13.57 -8.18
C ARG A 2 -53.88 12.36 -8.63
N LEU A 3 -53.73 11.22 -7.94
CA LEU A 3 -54.37 9.92 -8.22
C LEU A 3 -55.88 9.87 -7.86
N ASN A 4 -56.46 10.96 -7.34
CA ASN A 4 -57.81 11.01 -6.76
C ASN A 4 -58.97 11.18 -7.77
N TYR A 5 -58.77 10.99 -9.08
CA TYR A 5 -59.84 11.23 -10.06
C TYR A 5 -60.67 9.98 -10.39
N ILE A 6 -60.14 8.77 -10.16
CA ILE A 6 -60.85 7.50 -10.44
C ILE A 6 -61.38 6.86 -9.16
N PHE A 7 -60.55 6.84 -8.12
CA PHE A 7 -60.84 6.17 -6.87
C PHE A 7 -60.96 7.16 -5.72
N ASN A 8 -61.84 6.84 -4.78
CA ASN A 8 -61.91 7.43 -3.46
C ASN A 8 -61.44 6.38 -2.45
N TYR A 9 -60.32 6.66 -1.78
CA TYR A 9 -59.74 5.79 -0.76
C TYR A 9 -60.09 6.33 0.62
N SER A 10 -60.42 5.44 1.56
CA SER A 10 -60.70 5.81 2.94
C SER A 10 -60.10 4.78 3.89
N TYR A 11 -59.43 5.26 4.92
CA TYR A 11 -59.01 4.46 6.06
C TYR A 11 -59.89 4.86 7.24
N ILE A 12 -60.60 3.89 7.80
CA ILE A 12 -61.51 4.08 8.92
C ILE A 12 -60.86 3.42 10.11
N ASP A 13 -60.65 4.20 11.16
CA ASP A 13 -60.02 3.76 12.40
C ASP A 13 -60.87 4.28 13.55
N ASN A 14 -61.55 3.37 14.24
CA ASN A 14 -62.42 3.67 15.37
C ASN A 14 -62.25 2.60 16.46
N GLU A 15 -62.95 2.75 17.59
CA GLU A 15 -62.80 1.84 18.74
C GLU A 15 -63.16 0.37 18.43
N ASN A 16 -63.97 0.12 17.39
CA ASN A 16 -64.46 -1.23 17.05
C ASN A 16 -63.65 -1.87 15.93
N GLU A 17 -63.26 -1.09 14.92
CA GLU A 17 -62.64 -1.60 13.70
C GLU A 17 -61.67 -0.62 13.08
N SER A 18 -60.62 -1.18 12.47
CA SER A 18 -59.67 -0.48 11.64
C SER A 18 -59.64 -1.16 10.28
N TYR A 19 -60.08 -0.48 9.23
CA TYR A 19 -60.10 -1.05 7.88
C TYR A 19 -59.87 -0.01 6.80
N PHE A 20 -59.32 -0.49 5.69
CA PHE A 20 -59.14 0.27 4.47
C PHE A 20 -60.24 -0.10 3.48
N THR A 21 -60.84 0.90 2.85
CA THR A 21 -61.86 0.73 1.82
C THR A 21 -61.62 1.67 0.65
N TYR A 22 -62.15 1.30 -0.51
CA TYR A 22 -62.08 2.10 -1.72
C TYR A 22 -63.39 2.04 -2.50
N SER A 23 -63.71 3.13 -3.17
CA SER A 23 -64.84 3.21 -4.11
C SER A 23 -64.41 3.89 -5.40
N LEU A 24 -65.14 3.62 -6.48
CA LEU A 24 -64.94 4.27 -7.77
C LEU A 24 -65.95 5.41 -7.94
N TYR A 25 -65.52 6.52 -8.51
CA TYR A 25 -66.44 7.59 -8.90
C TYR A 25 -67.33 7.17 -10.08
N ASN A 26 -66.81 6.31 -10.97
CA ASN A 26 -67.59 5.66 -12.02
C ASN A 26 -67.66 4.15 -11.74
N CYS A 27 -68.82 3.69 -11.30
CA CYS A 27 -69.07 2.28 -10.95
C CYS A 27 -69.20 1.35 -12.16
N GLU A 28 -69.26 1.87 -13.39
CA GLU A 28 -69.35 1.05 -14.61
C GLU A 28 -68.02 0.40 -14.98
N ILE A 29 -66.91 0.89 -14.43
CA ILE A 29 -65.57 0.36 -14.72
C ILE A 29 -65.24 -0.72 -13.68
N PRO A 30 -65.09 -2.00 -14.08
CA PRO A 30 -64.65 -3.04 -13.17
C PRO A 30 -63.24 -2.75 -12.63
N SER A 31 -63.04 -2.98 -11.33
CA SER A 31 -61.75 -2.81 -10.68
C SER A 31 -61.49 -3.88 -9.63
N LYS A 32 -60.23 -4.27 -9.46
CA LYS A 32 -59.78 -5.28 -8.50
C LYS A 32 -58.64 -4.74 -7.65
N PHE A 33 -58.77 -4.86 -6.34
CA PHE A 33 -57.68 -4.69 -5.38
C PHE A 33 -57.22 -6.09 -4.96
N ILE A 34 -56.00 -6.47 -5.32
CA ILE A 34 -55.47 -7.82 -5.06
C ILE A 34 -54.09 -7.74 -4.42
N MET A 35 -53.76 -8.75 -3.64
CA MET A 35 -52.37 -9.10 -3.32
C MET A 35 -52.02 -10.31 -4.17
N ASP A 36 -50.99 -10.20 -4.99
CA ASP A 36 -50.55 -11.33 -5.80
C ASP A 36 -49.64 -12.29 -5.02
N VAL A 37 -49.23 -13.39 -5.66
CA VAL A 37 -48.37 -14.41 -5.03
C VAL A 37 -46.98 -13.92 -4.63
N SER A 38 -46.55 -12.77 -5.14
CA SER A 38 -45.29 -12.13 -4.72
C SER A 38 -45.44 -11.32 -3.42
N GLY A 39 -46.68 -11.17 -2.94
CA GLY A 39 -47.01 -10.29 -1.81
C GLY A 39 -47.18 -8.82 -2.21
N GLN A 40 -47.10 -8.51 -3.51
CA GLN A 40 -47.27 -7.14 -4.00
C GLN A 40 -48.76 -6.81 -4.09
N ILE A 41 -49.15 -5.69 -3.49
CA ILE A 41 -50.50 -5.15 -3.56
C ILE A 41 -50.65 -4.43 -4.90
N LYS A 42 -51.76 -4.69 -5.60
CA LYS A 42 -52.04 -4.14 -6.93
C LYS A 42 -53.49 -3.66 -7.03
N GLN A 43 -53.68 -2.47 -7.59
CA GLN A 43 -54.97 -2.00 -8.07
C GLN A 43 -55.03 -2.19 -9.58
N LEU A 44 -56.00 -2.96 -10.06
CA LEU A 44 -56.25 -3.22 -11.48
C LEU A 44 -57.56 -2.54 -11.92
N LEU A 45 -57.54 -2.00 -13.13
CA LEU A 45 -58.69 -1.40 -13.81
C LEU A 45 -58.95 -2.16 -15.10
N TRP A 46 -60.20 -2.52 -15.38
CA TRP A 46 -60.55 -3.10 -16.67
C TRP A 46 -60.64 -1.99 -17.73
N LEU A 47 -59.82 -2.07 -18.78
CA LEU A 47 -59.89 -1.13 -19.91
C LEU A 47 -60.50 -1.82 -21.11
N THR A 48 -61.72 -1.40 -21.48
CA THR A 48 -62.45 -1.94 -22.65
C THR A 48 -61.71 -1.71 -23.97
N SER A 49 -60.86 -0.68 -24.06
CA SER A 49 -60.02 -0.41 -25.23
C SER A 49 -58.87 -1.40 -25.41
N LEU A 50 -58.41 -2.04 -24.33
CA LEU A 50 -57.32 -3.02 -24.33
C LEU A 50 -57.84 -4.46 -24.20
N ASP A 51 -59.11 -4.61 -23.83
CA ASP A 51 -59.72 -5.90 -23.46
C ASP A 51 -58.92 -6.65 -22.38
N ASP A 52 -58.33 -5.90 -21.44
CA ASP A 52 -57.45 -6.44 -20.40
C ASP A 52 -57.44 -5.59 -19.11
N TRP A 53 -56.90 -6.17 -18.04
CA TRP A 53 -56.64 -5.53 -16.77
C TRP A 53 -55.40 -4.63 -16.85
N TYR A 54 -55.62 -3.33 -16.77
CA TYR A 54 -54.58 -2.32 -16.64
C TYR A 54 -54.12 -2.17 -15.19
N LEU A 55 -52.81 -2.24 -14.95
CA LEU A 55 -52.22 -1.97 -13.64
C LEU A 55 -52.27 -0.46 -13.34
N PHE A 56 -53.15 -0.07 -12.41
CA PHE A 56 -53.29 1.33 -12.01
C PHE A 56 -52.18 1.77 -11.06
N TRP A 57 -51.88 0.96 -10.04
CA TRP A 57 -50.68 1.10 -9.19
C TRP A 57 -50.36 -0.22 -8.50
N ALA A 58 -49.11 -0.34 -8.03
CA ALA A 58 -48.64 -1.44 -7.20
C ALA A 58 -47.79 -0.92 -6.01
N GLN A 59 -47.81 -1.65 -4.90
CA GLN A 59 -46.98 -1.38 -3.71
C GLN A 59 -46.39 -2.70 -3.15
N PRO A 60 -45.10 -2.74 -2.76
CA PRO A 60 -44.08 -1.71 -2.97
C PRO A 60 -43.81 -1.44 -4.46
N SER A 61 -43.57 -0.18 -4.82
CA SER A 61 -43.31 0.23 -6.21
C SER A 61 -41.88 -0.03 -6.66
N GLU A 62 -40.93 0.13 -5.74
CA GLU A 62 -39.51 -0.09 -5.95
C GLU A 62 -38.97 -1.10 -4.94
N GLN A 63 -37.83 -1.71 -5.25
CA GLN A 63 -37.23 -2.71 -4.36
C GLN A 63 -36.84 -2.14 -2.99
N CYS A 64 -36.42 -0.87 -2.94
CA CYS A 64 -36.08 -0.18 -1.69
C CYS A 64 -37.29 0.19 -0.83
N ASP A 65 -38.51 0.08 -1.36
CA ASP A 65 -39.75 0.24 -0.58
C ASP A 65 -40.08 -1.02 0.22
N VAL A 66 -39.45 -2.16 -0.11
CA VAL A 66 -39.60 -3.41 0.64
C VAL A 66 -38.99 -3.23 2.04
N TYR A 67 -39.77 -3.58 3.06
CA TYR A 67 -39.34 -3.47 4.45
C TYR A 67 -38.04 -4.26 4.70
N ALA A 68 -37.08 -3.59 5.35
CA ALA A 68 -35.78 -4.13 5.72
C ALA A 68 -34.97 -4.76 4.57
N ASN A 69 -35.14 -4.30 3.31
CA ASN A 69 -34.42 -4.83 2.15
C ASN A 69 -32.88 -4.83 2.34
N CYS A 70 -32.33 -3.82 3.01
CA CYS A 70 -30.89 -3.72 3.34
C CYS A 70 -30.51 -4.13 4.77
N GLY A 71 -31.46 -4.67 5.53
CA GLY A 71 -31.28 -4.98 6.95
C GLY A 71 -31.04 -3.73 7.82
N ALA A 72 -30.67 -3.97 9.08
CA ALA A 72 -30.40 -2.92 10.05
C ALA A 72 -29.19 -2.05 9.63
N PHE A 73 -29.29 -0.72 9.77
CA PHE A 73 -28.24 0.26 9.43
C PHE A 73 -27.72 0.20 7.98
N GLY A 74 -28.41 -0.52 7.10
CA GLY A 74 -28.15 -0.55 5.67
C GLY A 74 -28.96 0.53 4.94
N VAL A 75 -28.31 1.20 3.99
CA VAL A 75 -28.89 2.24 3.13
C VAL A 75 -29.12 1.67 1.74
N CYS A 76 -30.37 1.72 1.28
CA CYS A 76 -30.77 1.28 -0.04
C CYS A 76 -30.55 2.38 -1.07
N ASN A 77 -30.01 2.02 -2.23
CA ASN A 77 -29.86 2.90 -3.37
C ASN A 77 -30.84 2.47 -4.47
N ASN A 78 -31.85 3.30 -4.75
CA ASN A 78 -32.90 2.99 -5.72
C ASN A 78 -32.37 2.88 -7.16
N VAL A 79 -31.23 3.49 -7.49
CA VAL A 79 -30.70 3.50 -8.86
C VAL A 79 -30.23 2.12 -9.31
N ASN A 80 -29.57 1.38 -8.43
CA ASN A 80 -29.01 0.07 -8.72
C ASN A 80 -29.54 -1.04 -7.81
N SER A 81 -30.51 -0.72 -6.95
CA SER A 81 -31.07 -1.60 -5.91
C SER A 81 -29.99 -2.24 -5.01
N SER A 82 -28.85 -1.56 -4.84
CA SER A 82 -27.76 -2.02 -3.99
C SER A 82 -27.90 -1.49 -2.57
N CYS A 83 -27.35 -2.23 -1.62
CA CYS A 83 -27.27 -1.83 -0.23
C CYS A 83 -25.84 -1.43 0.14
N ASN A 84 -25.71 -0.33 0.87
CA ASN A 84 -24.46 0.12 1.44
C ASN A 84 -24.63 0.32 2.95
N CYS A 85 -23.62 -0.02 3.75
CA CYS A 85 -23.67 0.33 5.16
C CYS A 85 -23.56 1.84 5.37
N LEU A 86 -24.25 2.35 6.40
CA LEU A 86 -23.99 3.70 6.91
C LEU A 86 -22.48 3.88 7.20
N SER A 87 -22.00 5.11 7.03
CA SER A 87 -20.64 5.47 7.44
C SER A 87 -20.41 5.07 8.91
N GLY A 88 -19.26 4.46 9.21
CA GLY A 88 -18.94 3.95 10.55
C GLY A 88 -19.51 2.55 10.86
N PHE A 89 -20.21 1.94 9.90
CA PHE A 89 -20.73 0.57 9.99
C PHE A 89 -20.09 -0.32 8.92
N LYS A 90 -20.08 -1.62 9.19
CA LYS A 90 -19.64 -2.68 8.27
C LYS A 90 -20.70 -3.76 8.18
N ALA A 91 -20.68 -4.55 7.11
CA ALA A 91 -21.57 -5.68 6.96
C ALA A 91 -21.45 -6.63 8.15
N ARG A 92 -22.57 -7.19 8.61
CA ARG A 92 -22.55 -8.21 9.67
C ARG A 92 -21.80 -9.47 9.23
N SER A 93 -21.98 -9.84 7.95
CA SER A 93 -21.33 -10.98 7.31
C SER A 93 -20.87 -10.59 5.92
N ASP A 94 -19.56 -10.53 5.71
CA ASP A 94 -18.99 -10.22 4.39
C ASP A 94 -19.38 -11.28 3.35
N ALA A 95 -19.52 -12.55 3.77
CA ALA A 95 -19.92 -13.63 2.87
C ALA A 95 -21.35 -13.45 2.35
N GLU A 96 -22.30 -13.10 3.22
CA GLU A 96 -23.68 -12.82 2.83
C GLU A 96 -23.75 -11.55 1.96
N TRP A 97 -23.04 -10.50 2.37
CA TRP A 97 -23.00 -9.23 1.64
C TRP A 97 -22.48 -9.39 0.21
N ASN A 98 -21.40 -10.17 0.04
CA ASN A 98 -20.82 -10.46 -1.28
C ASN A 98 -21.71 -11.37 -2.14
N SER A 99 -22.69 -12.06 -1.54
CA SER A 99 -23.71 -12.84 -2.24
C SER A 99 -24.99 -12.05 -2.54
N ASN A 100 -24.99 -10.73 -2.31
CA ASN A 100 -26.16 -9.84 -2.38
C ASN A 100 -27.28 -10.21 -1.40
N ASN A 101 -26.94 -10.91 -0.31
CA ASN A 101 -27.85 -11.14 0.80
C ASN A 101 -27.58 -10.09 1.89
N TYR A 102 -28.43 -9.06 1.94
CA TYR A 102 -28.28 -7.94 2.88
C TYR A 102 -29.14 -8.08 4.14
N SER A 103 -29.83 -9.21 4.32
CA SER A 103 -30.76 -9.42 5.44
C SER A 103 -30.11 -9.31 6.82
N GLY A 104 -28.83 -9.70 6.95
CA GLY A 104 -28.04 -9.54 8.17
C GLY A 104 -27.72 -8.09 8.53
N GLY A 105 -27.88 -7.16 7.59
CA GLY A 105 -27.62 -5.73 7.76
C GLY A 105 -26.17 -5.41 8.11
N CYS A 106 -26.00 -4.28 8.77
CA CYS A 106 -24.74 -3.71 9.16
C CYS A 106 -24.62 -3.64 10.69
N VAL A 107 -23.38 -3.68 11.16
CA VAL A 107 -23.02 -3.51 12.56
C VAL A 107 -21.99 -2.39 12.68
N ARG A 108 -21.97 -1.71 13.82
CA ARG A 108 -20.97 -0.67 14.06
C ARG A 108 -19.57 -1.27 13.94
N ASP A 109 -18.67 -0.56 13.26
CA ASP A 109 -17.30 -1.04 13.13
C ASP A 109 -16.57 -1.04 14.49
N GLN A 110 -16.96 -0.10 15.36
CA GLN A 110 -16.36 0.12 16.68
C GLN A 110 -17.40 0.13 17.79
N LYS A 111 -16.96 -0.24 19.00
CA LYS A 111 -17.82 -0.21 20.18
C LYS A 111 -18.11 1.24 20.57
N VAL A 112 -19.39 1.51 20.86
CA VAL A 112 -19.83 2.82 21.36
C VAL A 112 -19.69 2.82 22.88
N GLN A 113 -18.94 3.77 23.42
CA GLN A 113 -18.96 4.04 24.85
C GLN A 113 -20.13 4.97 25.16
N CYS A 114 -21.00 4.58 26.09
CA CYS A 114 -21.97 5.51 26.64
C CYS A 114 -21.28 6.34 27.73
N ASN A 115 -21.44 7.67 27.70
CA ASN A 115 -20.92 8.60 28.71
C ASN A 115 -19.38 8.67 28.83
N GLY A 116 -18.65 8.60 27.71
CA GLY A 116 -17.22 8.92 27.71
C GLY A 116 -16.95 10.40 27.99
N ILE A 117 -16.05 10.70 28.94
CA ILE A 117 -15.60 12.06 29.33
C ILE A 117 -14.62 12.63 28.27
N THR A 118 -14.81 12.30 26.99
CA THR A 118 -13.89 12.76 25.95
C THR A 118 -14.30 14.14 25.46
N GLU A 119 -13.33 15.05 25.40
CA GLU A 119 -13.47 16.46 25.04
C GLU A 119 -14.07 16.66 23.63
N ASP A 120 -13.98 15.66 22.74
CA ASP A 120 -14.58 15.68 21.40
C ASP A 120 -15.94 14.97 21.35
N LYS A 121 -16.99 15.64 21.82
CA LYS A 121 -18.36 15.14 21.72
C LYS A 121 -18.84 15.02 20.26
N ASP A 122 -18.24 15.74 19.31
CA ASP A 122 -18.66 15.80 17.90
C ASP A 122 -18.22 14.58 17.08
N SER A 123 -17.11 13.93 17.48
CA SER A 123 -16.53 12.78 16.77
C SER A 123 -17.39 11.50 16.78
N PHE A 124 -18.48 11.49 17.56
CA PHE A 124 -19.37 10.32 17.73
C PHE A 124 -20.61 10.36 16.84
N TRP A 125 -20.85 11.45 16.13
CA TRP A 125 -22.07 11.64 15.36
C TRP A 125 -21.74 11.78 13.89
N MET A 126 -22.28 10.87 13.08
CA MET A 126 -22.18 10.97 11.63
C MET A 126 -23.46 11.55 11.07
N ASN A 127 -23.31 12.62 10.28
CA ASN A 127 -24.40 13.18 9.49
C ASN A 127 -24.65 12.27 8.28
N SER A 128 -25.87 11.77 8.16
CA SER A 128 -26.31 10.99 7.00
C SER A 128 -27.51 11.67 6.38
N ILE A 129 -27.44 11.90 5.06
CA ILE A 129 -28.57 12.41 4.27
C ILE A 129 -29.30 11.19 3.71
N VAL A 130 -30.22 10.64 4.51
CA VAL A 130 -30.99 9.43 4.19
C VAL A 130 -32.46 9.63 4.57
N SER A 131 -33.35 8.83 3.99
CA SER A 131 -34.74 8.80 4.42
C SER A 131 -34.82 8.50 5.92
N LEU A 132 -35.71 9.20 6.61
CA LEU A 132 -35.92 8.98 8.03
C LEU A 132 -36.74 7.70 8.24
N PRO A 133 -36.39 6.84 9.21
CA PRO A 133 -37.20 5.68 9.56
C PRO A 133 -38.62 6.11 9.95
N ALA A 134 -39.61 5.33 9.52
CA ALA A 134 -41.03 5.66 9.73
C ALA A 134 -41.46 5.62 11.21
N SER A 135 -40.84 4.78 12.03
CA SER A 135 -41.11 4.65 13.46
C SER A 135 -40.12 5.47 14.28
N GLN A 136 -40.60 6.56 14.90
CA GLN A 136 -39.84 7.38 15.85
C GLN A 136 -40.26 6.98 17.27
N ASP A 137 -39.31 6.74 18.17
CA ASP A 137 -39.62 6.29 19.53
C ASP A 137 -40.00 7.45 20.45
N THR A 138 -39.45 8.63 20.22
CA THR A 138 -39.71 9.81 21.07
C THR A 138 -39.64 11.08 20.25
N ASN A 139 -40.64 11.94 20.46
CA ASN A 139 -40.70 13.29 19.91
C ASN A 139 -40.68 14.31 21.05
N ILE A 140 -39.69 15.20 21.04
CA ILE A 140 -39.56 16.30 21.99
C ILE A 140 -39.46 17.63 21.23
N THR A 141 -39.89 18.71 21.85
CA THR A 141 -39.67 20.07 21.33
C THR A 141 -38.50 20.68 22.07
N VAL A 142 -37.53 21.19 21.34
CA VAL A 142 -36.33 21.83 21.88
C VAL A 142 -36.14 23.21 21.27
N ALA A 143 -35.51 24.12 22.02
CA ALA A 143 -35.23 25.46 21.56
C ALA A 143 -34.02 25.50 20.61
N GLU A 144 -33.06 24.57 20.79
CA GLU A 144 -31.83 24.51 20.02
C GLU A 144 -31.47 23.06 19.64
N ALA A 145 -30.82 22.88 18.48
CA ALA A 145 -30.32 21.58 18.03
C ALA A 145 -29.37 20.89 19.04
N SER A 146 -28.63 21.69 19.81
CA SER A 146 -27.70 21.24 20.87
C SER A 146 -28.42 20.43 21.97
N GLN A 147 -29.68 20.77 22.26
CA GLN A 147 -30.49 20.12 23.28
C GLN A 147 -31.00 18.75 22.80
N CYS A 148 -31.40 18.64 21.53
CA CYS A 148 -31.79 17.35 20.92
C CYS A 148 -30.63 16.35 20.97
N ARG A 149 -29.44 16.82 20.60
CA ARG A 149 -28.20 16.06 20.69
C ARG A 149 -27.91 15.60 22.12
N SER A 150 -28.04 16.50 23.10
CA SER A 150 -27.77 16.19 24.51
C SER A 150 -28.77 15.18 25.07
N ALA A 151 -30.05 15.28 24.70
CA ALA A 151 -31.09 14.33 25.09
C ALA A 151 -30.77 12.91 24.60
N CYS A 152 -30.37 12.77 23.34
CA CYS A 152 -29.94 11.49 22.78
C CYS A 152 -28.60 11.02 23.38
N PHE A 153 -27.62 11.91 23.58
CA PHE A 153 -26.32 11.55 24.14
C PHE A 153 -26.43 10.96 25.55
N ASN A 154 -27.26 11.58 26.40
CA ASN A 154 -27.49 11.13 27.78
C ASN A 154 -28.32 9.84 27.87
N ASN A 155 -28.99 9.45 26.78
CA ASN A 155 -29.71 8.19 26.68
C ASN A 155 -28.80 7.12 26.03
N CYS A 156 -28.33 6.16 26.82
CA CYS A 156 -27.45 5.10 26.31
C CYS A 156 -28.08 4.23 25.22
N SER A 157 -29.40 4.10 25.23
CA SER A 157 -30.15 3.34 24.23
C SER A 157 -30.39 4.13 22.94
N CYS A 158 -30.13 5.44 22.95
CA CYS A 158 -30.28 6.25 21.75
C CYS A 158 -29.28 5.86 20.67
N THR A 159 -29.77 5.63 19.47
CA THR A 159 -28.97 5.27 18.30
C THR A 159 -28.89 6.38 17.27
N ALA A 160 -29.93 7.19 17.14
CA ALA A 160 -29.94 8.34 16.25
C ALA A 160 -30.91 9.43 16.70
N TYR A 161 -30.70 10.64 16.20
CA TYR A 161 -31.63 11.74 16.35
C TYR A 161 -31.68 12.60 15.08
N THR A 162 -32.75 13.39 14.95
CA THR A 162 -32.87 14.47 13.97
C THR A 162 -33.45 15.69 14.64
N TYR A 163 -33.17 16.86 14.08
CA TYR A 163 -33.71 18.13 14.54
C TYR A 163 -34.23 18.93 13.35
N TYR A 164 -35.43 19.48 13.52
CA TYR A 164 -36.10 20.33 12.54
C TYR A 164 -35.99 21.79 12.94
N VAL A 165 -35.94 22.68 11.94
CA VAL A 165 -35.92 24.14 12.17
C VAL A 165 -37.15 24.62 12.96
N SER A 166 -38.25 23.86 12.93
CA SER A 166 -39.47 24.10 13.73
C SER A 166 -39.28 23.88 15.24
N GLY A 167 -38.12 23.41 15.69
CA GLY A 167 -37.87 23.05 17.10
C GLY A 167 -38.22 21.60 17.43
N ALA A 168 -38.80 20.85 16.50
CA ALA A 168 -39.08 19.43 16.72
C ALA A 168 -37.78 18.60 16.70
N CYS A 169 -37.70 17.62 17.59
CA CYS A 169 -36.58 16.69 17.72
C CYS A 169 -37.13 15.27 17.83
N SER A 170 -36.70 14.40 16.91
CA SER A 170 -37.07 12.99 16.92
C SER A 170 -35.87 12.15 17.29
N ILE A 171 -36.08 11.17 18.17
CA ILE A 171 -35.04 10.30 18.70
C ILE A 171 -35.43 8.84 18.41
N TRP A 172 -34.44 8.05 18.00
CA TRP A 172 -34.55 6.63 17.75
C TRP A 172 -33.70 5.82 18.72
N THR A 173 -34.21 4.68 19.10
CA THR A 173 -33.56 3.64 19.89
C THR A 173 -33.52 2.33 19.10
N GLY A 174 -32.54 1.48 19.39
CA GLY A 174 -32.37 0.22 18.66
C GLY A 174 -31.94 0.39 17.19
N ASP A 175 -32.26 -0.62 16.40
CA ASP A 175 -31.79 -0.74 15.02
C ASP A 175 -32.60 0.13 14.05
N LEU A 176 -31.90 0.80 13.12
CA LEU A 176 -32.53 1.63 12.10
C LEU A 176 -32.79 0.81 10.85
N PHE A 177 -34.01 0.86 10.33
CA PHE A 177 -34.42 0.15 9.12
C PHE A 177 -34.93 1.11 8.04
N ASN A 178 -35.01 0.62 6.80
CA ASN A 178 -35.59 1.30 5.65
C ASN A 178 -34.94 2.67 5.33
N LEU A 179 -33.63 2.77 5.55
CA LEU A 179 -32.86 3.93 5.13
C LEU A 179 -32.66 3.89 3.61
N GLN A 180 -32.96 4.98 2.94
CA GLN A 180 -32.76 5.15 1.51
C GLN A 180 -31.85 6.35 1.26
N GLN A 181 -31.00 6.27 0.24
CA GLN A 181 -30.09 7.34 -0.12
C GLN A 181 -30.86 8.53 -0.72
N LEU A 182 -30.74 9.71 -0.12
CA LEU A 182 -31.36 10.94 -0.63
C LEU A 182 -30.37 11.80 -1.43
N SER A 183 -30.90 12.54 -2.41
CA SER A 183 -30.17 13.56 -3.17
C SER A 183 -29.70 14.70 -2.25
N LYS A 184 -28.52 15.28 -2.51
CA LYS A 184 -27.91 16.38 -1.73
C LYS A 184 -28.77 17.66 -1.61
N THR A 185 -29.86 17.77 -2.35
CA THR A 185 -30.77 18.93 -2.34
C THR A 185 -31.79 18.92 -1.20
N GLU A 186 -31.94 17.81 -0.47
CA GLU A 186 -32.88 17.69 0.66
C GLU A 186 -32.16 17.85 2.02
N THR A 187 -31.76 19.06 2.37
CA THR A 187 -31.11 19.37 3.65
C THR A 187 -32.01 19.20 4.88
N GLU A 188 -33.34 19.16 4.69
CA GLU A 188 -34.33 19.03 5.77
C GLU A 188 -34.42 17.63 6.41
N LYS A 189 -33.71 16.63 5.86
CA LYS A 189 -33.76 15.23 6.33
C LYS A 189 -32.38 14.69 6.70
N THR A 190 -31.65 15.44 7.52
CA THR A 190 -30.37 14.96 8.05
C THR A 190 -30.60 14.17 9.33
N ILE A 191 -30.21 12.90 9.36
CA ILE A 191 -30.19 12.09 10.57
C ILE A 191 -28.76 12.02 11.13
N PHE A 192 -28.63 12.16 12.44
CA PHE A 192 -27.38 12.03 13.17
C PHE A 192 -27.35 10.67 13.83
N VAL A 193 -26.43 9.81 13.38
CA VAL A 193 -26.32 8.42 13.88
C VAL A 193 -25.11 8.32 14.81
N LYS A 194 -25.31 7.65 15.94
CA LYS A 194 -24.26 7.40 16.94
C LYS A 194 -23.28 6.36 16.40
N SER A 195 -22.11 6.83 16.00
CA SER A 195 -20.96 6.01 15.62
C SER A 195 -20.02 5.81 16.81
N GLY A 196 -19.32 4.67 16.84
CA GLY A 196 -18.23 4.45 17.80
C GLY A 196 -17.09 5.44 17.55
N SER A 197 -16.32 5.75 18.62
CA SER A 197 -15.06 6.48 18.47
C SER A 197 -14.08 5.59 17.71
N PRO A 198 -13.28 6.16 16.78
CA PRO A 198 -12.00 5.57 16.46
C PRO A 198 -11.21 5.42 17.76
N GLU A 199 -11.30 4.23 18.38
CA GLU A 199 -10.16 3.71 19.14
C GLU A 199 -8.97 3.98 18.25
N ASP A 200 -8.01 4.72 18.79
CA ASP A 200 -6.81 5.29 18.17
C ASP A 200 -5.99 4.18 17.47
N GLN A 201 -6.52 3.59 16.40
CA GLN A 201 -5.90 2.59 15.53
C GLN A 201 -4.76 3.24 14.74
N THR A 202 -4.67 4.57 14.79
CA THR A 202 -3.51 5.37 14.45
C THR A 202 -2.29 5.04 15.29
N LYS A 203 -2.42 4.53 16.53
CA LYS A 203 -1.28 4.00 17.30
C LYS A 203 -0.98 2.54 16.95
N ALA A 204 -1.98 1.69 16.75
CA ALA A 204 -1.76 0.28 16.41
C ALA A 204 -1.16 0.06 15.00
N LYS A 205 -1.69 0.73 13.96
CA LYS A 205 -1.14 0.62 12.59
C LYS A 205 0.20 1.34 12.41
N LYS A 206 0.48 2.41 13.18
CA LYS A 206 1.84 2.99 13.24
C LYS A 206 2.81 2.08 13.98
N SER A 207 2.37 1.39 15.04
CA SER A 207 3.23 0.45 15.78
C SER A 207 3.62 -0.78 14.98
N MET A 208 2.76 -1.34 14.12
CA MET A 208 3.13 -2.52 13.32
C MET A 208 4.11 -2.17 12.19
N LYS A 209 3.96 -1.00 11.54
CA LYS A 209 4.97 -0.48 10.60
C LYS A 209 6.30 -0.15 11.31
N LEU A 210 6.26 0.38 12.53
CA LEU A 210 7.46 0.67 13.32
C LEU A 210 8.13 -0.62 13.83
N VAL A 211 7.37 -1.63 14.26
CA VAL A 211 7.87 -2.91 14.78
C VAL A 211 8.43 -3.78 13.66
N VAL A 212 7.86 -3.79 12.45
CA VAL A 212 8.47 -4.48 11.29
C VAL A 212 9.75 -3.77 10.82
N LEU A 213 9.82 -2.43 10.93
CA LEU A 213 11.05 -1.69 10.66
C LEU A 213 12.10 -1.85 11.76
N LEU A 214 11.70 -1.98 13.04
CA LEU A 214 12.59 -2.18 14.18
C LEU A 214 13.07 -3.62 14.31
N SER A 215 12.22 -4.62 14.06
CA SER A 215 12.59 -6.04 14.06
C SER A 215 13.52 -6.34 12.89
N SER A 216 13.26 -5.76 11.71
CA SER A 216 14.20 -5.80 10.60
C SER A 216 15.57 -5.23 11.00
N ARG A 217 15.60 -4.05 11.65
CA ARG A 217 16.86 -3.41 12.04
C ARG A 217 17.64 -4.16 13.11
N THR A 218 16.99 -4.78 14.10
CA THR A 218 17.71 -5.57 15.12
C THR A 218 18.30 -6.85 14.54
N THR A 219 17.60 -7.55 13.64
CA THR A 219 18.16 -8.72 12.95
C THR A 219 19.31 -8.33 12.04
N PHE A 220 19.19 -7.22 11.30
CA PHE A 220 20.30 -6.70 10.49
C PHE A 220 21.50 -6.31 11.35
N ILE A 221 21.31 -5.64 12.50
CA ILE A 221 22.43 -5.26 13.38
C ILE A 221 23.11 -6.51 13.98
N VAL A 222 22.35 -7.52 14.42
CA VAL A 222 22.93 -8.77 14.96
C VAL A 222 23.63 -9.56 13.85
N LEU A 223 23.09 -9.62 12.64
CA LEU A 223 23.76 -10.23 11.48
C LEU A 223 24.98 -9.41 11.02
N PHE A 224 24.94 -8.08 11.13
CA PHE A 224 26.09 -7.22 10.85
C PHE A 224 27.17 -7.41 11.90
N ILE A 225 26.87 -7.42 13.20
CA ILE A 225 27.86 -7.64 14.25
C ILE A 225 28.40 -9.08 14.19
N GLY A 226 27.54 -10.07 13.92
CA GLY A 226 27.94 -11.46 13.72
C GLY A 226 28.83 -11.64 12.49
N SER A 227 28.47 -11.03 11.36
CA SER A 227 29.30 -11.06 10.15
C SER A 227 30.57 -10.23 10.29
N PHE A 228 30.57 -9.11 11.03
CA PHE A 228 31.74 -8.30 11.27
C PHE A 228 32.69 -8.98 12.25
N SER A 229 32.16 -9.67 13.27
CA SER A 229 32.93 -10.50 14.19
C SER A 229 33.48 -11.74 13.48
N TYR A 230 32.71 -12.34 12.58
CA TYR A 230 33.17 -13.44 11.72
C TYR A 230 34.20 -12.99 10.70
N ILE A 231 34.03 -11.82 10.06
CA ILE A 231 35.01 -11.21 9.14
C ILE A 231 36.25 -10.77 9.92
N TYR A 232 36.12 -10.24 11.14
CA TYR A 232 37.25 -9.88 11.98
C TYR A 232 38.00 -11.13 12.43
N TYR A 233 37.30 -12.17 12.89
CA TYR A 233 37.89 -13.46 13.21
C TYR A 233 38.54 -14.10 11.99
N ARG A 234 37.90 -14.05 10.81
CA ARG A 234 38.43 -14.56 9.54
C ARG A 234 39.59 -13.71 9.03
N ARG A 235 39.58 -12.38 9.18
CA ARG A 235 40.70 -11.48 8.84
C ARG A 235 41.88 -11.69 9.79
N ARG A 236 41.63 -11.90 11.08
CA ARG A 236 42.65 -12.25 12.08
C ARG A 236 43.21 -13.65 11.87
N ARG A 237 42.43 -14.55 11.25
CA ARG A 237 42.87 -15.88 10.81
C ARG A 237 43.52 -15.86 9.42
N MET A 238 43.25 -14.83 8.61
CA MET A 238 43.77 -14.59 7.25
C MET A 238 44.77 -13.41 7.21
N THR A 239 45.38 -13.04 8.34
CA THR A 239 46.70 -12.37 8.37
C THR A 239 47.83 -13.36 8.10
N LYS A 240 47.57 -14.24 7.12
CA LYS A 240 48.55 -14.85 6.24
C LYS A 240 47.95 -14.77 4.83
N GLY A 241 48.27 -13.67 4.15
CA GLY A 241 48.21 -13.56 2.70
C GLY A 241 46.88 -13.14 2.07
N THR A 242 47.04 -12.35 1.01
CA THR A 242 46.15 -12.18 -0.17
C THR A 242 45.01 -11.16 -0.13
N GLY A 243 45.32 -9.96 -0.66
CA GLY A 243 44.80 -9.49 -1.96
C GLY A 243 43.30 -9.25 -2.09
N THR A 244 42.86 -8.02 -1.84
CA THR A 244 41.48 -7.56 -2.10
C THR A 244 41.31 -7.23 -3.58
N LYS A 245 40.62 -8.08 -4.36
CA LYS A 245 40.01 -7.66 -5.64
C LYS A 245 38.83 -6.73 -5.31
N ILE A 246 38.86 -5.45 -5.70
CA ILE A 246 37.67 -4.58 -5.95
C ILE A 246 38.11 -3.20 -6.53
N SER A 247 37.39 -2.75 -7.57
CA SER A 247 37.18 -1.36 -8.05
C SER A 247 38.36 -0.44 -8.39
N HIS A 248 39.19 -0.80 -9.38
CA HIS A 248 40.11 0.19 -10.01
C HIS A 248 39.92 0.37 -11.52
N LEU A 249 38.92 -0.29 -12.10
CA LEU A 249 38.58 -0.25 -13.54
C LEU A 249 38.18 1.15 -14.05
N ASP A 250 37.69 2.01 -13.17
CA ASP A 250 37.17 3.33 -13.55
C ASP A 250 38.26 4.35 -13.89
N LYS A 251 39.51 4.10 -13.50
CA LYS A 251 40.65 5.03 -13.76
C LYS A 251 41.41 4.76 -15.05
N ILE A 252 41.19 3.62 -15.70
CA ILE A 252 41.91 3.25 -16.95
C ILE A 252 41.09 3.66 -18.20
N GLY A 253 39.80 3.96 -18.03
CA GLY A 253 38.95 4.48 -19.11
C GLY A 253 38.70 3.50 -20.26
N THR A 254 38.87 2.19 -20.02
CA THR A 254 38.79 1.16 -21.08
C THR A 254 37.50 0.37 -21.11
N GLY A 255 36.57 0.55 -20.15
CA GLY A 255 35.22 -0.05 -20.20
C GLY A 255 35.17 -1.60 -20.18
N GLU A 256 36.29 -2.30 -20.30
CA GLU A 256 36.41 -3.76 -20.31
C GLU A 256 36.99 -4.29 -18.98
N ILE A 257 36.47 -5.42 -18.51
CA ILE A 257 36.90 -6.09 -17.29
C ILE A 257 38.28 -6.74 -17.53
N ILE A 258 39.34 -6.14 -16.99
CA ILE A 258 40.69 -6.69 -17.00
C ILE A 258 40.85 -7.62 -15.77
N ASP A 259 40.95 -8.93 -15.97
CA ASP A 259 41.14 -9.92 -14.89
C ASP A 259 42.63 -10.09 -14.50
N VAL A 260 43.27 -8.97 -14.14
CA VAL A 260 44.66 -8.95 -13.65
C VAL A 260 44.68 -8.33 -12.24
N PRO A 261 45.36 -8.94 -11.25
CA PRO A 261 45.43 -8.41 -9.89
C PRO A 261 46.08 -7.02 -9.81
N TYR A 262 45.49 -6.12 -9.03
CA TYR A 262 46.09 -4.85 -8.65
C TYR A 262 46.95 -5.00 -7.39
N PHE A 263 48.11 -4.37 -7.36
CA PHE A 263 49.00 -4.30 -6.21
C PHE A 263 49.19 -2.85 -5.76
N HIS A 264 49.19 -2.61 -4.44
CA HIS A 264 49.52 -1.29 -3.89
C HIS A 264 51.01 -1.01 -4.03
N LEU A 265 51.37 0.25 -4.32
CA LEU A 265 52.75 0.71 -4.50
C LEU A 265 53.64 0.30 -3.31
N GLU A 266 53.14 0.46 -2.08
CA GLU A 266 53.85 0.08 -0.84
C GLU A 266 54.33 -1.37 -0.84
N THR A 267 53.52 -2.31 -1.35
CA THR A 267 53.91 -3.72 -1.43
C THR A 267 55.04 -3.93 -2.44
N ILE A 268 55.04 -3.15 -3.52
CA ILE A 268 56.07 -3.21 -4.56
C ILE A 268 57.37 -2.62 -4.04
N LEU A 269 57.32 -1.47 -3.35
CA LEU A 269 58.48 -0.84 -2.73
C LEU A 269 59.17 -1.81 -1.76
N VAL A 270 58.41 -2.49 -0.90
CA VAL A 270 58.98 -3.50 0.00
C VAL A 270 59.58 -4.67 -0.79
N ALA A 271 58.90 -5.14 -1.83
CA ALA A 271 59.37 -6.28 -2.63
C ALA A 271 60.64 -5.99 -3.43
N THR A 272 60.86 -4.73 -3.85
CA THR A 272 62.02 -4.32 -4.66
C THR A 272 63.13 -3.65 -3.86
N ASP A 273 62.96 -3.55 -2.53
CA ASP A 273 63.83 -2.75 -1.65
C ASP A 273 63.94 -1.29 -2.13
N ASP A 274 62.79 -0.64 -2.24
CA ASP A 274 62.61 0.74 -2.72
C ASP A 274 63.24 0.99 -4.11
N PHE A 275 63.09 0.02 -5.02
CA PHE A 275 63.72 0.03 -6.35
C PHE A 275 65.25 0.20 -6.30
N SER A 276 65.90 -0.45 -5.32
CA SER A 276 67.35 -0.45 -5.16
C SER A 276 68.06 -0.86 -6.45
N ASN A 277 69.12 -0.13 -6.80
CA ASN A 277 69.95 -0.44 -7.97
C ASN A 277 70.61 -1.83 -7.88
N ALA A 278 70.79 -2.38 -6.68
CA ALA A 278 71.29 -3.75 -6.49
C ALA A 278 70.36 -4.80 -7.11
N ASN A 279 69.07 -4.50 -7.18
CA ASN A 279 68.05 -5.38 -7.73
C ASN A 279 67.74 -5.10 -9.21
N LYS A 280 68.43 -4.16 -9.86
CA LYS A 280 68.14 -3.79 -11.24
C LYS A 280 68.56 -4.88 -12.22
N LEU A 281 67.61 -5.39 -12.99
CA LEU A 281 67.82 -6.43 -14.00
C LEU A 281 68.23 -5.84 -15.36
N GLY A 282 67.76 -4.64 -15.68
CA GLY A 282 68.05 -3.93 -16.92
C GLY A 282 67.30 -2.60 -17.03
N GLN A 283 67.61 -1.80 -18.04
CA GLN A 283 66.85 -0.59 -18.38
C GLN A 283 66.90 -0.36 -19.88
N GLY A 284 65.72 -0.21 -20.49
CA GLY A 284 65.55 0.16 -21.89
C GLY A 284 64.75 1.46 -22.04
N GLY A 285 64.31 1.75 -23.27
CA GLY A 285 63.49 2.93 -23.59
C GLY A 285 62.15 2.99 -22.84
N PHE A 286 61.64 1.84 -22.39
CA PHE A 286 60.38 1.71 -21.65
C PHE A 286 60.53 1.84 -20.13
N GLY A 287 61.76 2.06 -19.64
CA GLY A 287 62.05 2.23 -18.22
C GLY A 287 62.87 1.09 -17.61
N PRO A 288 63.23 1.21 -16.32
CA PRO A 288 64.00 0.22 -15.61
C PRO A 288 63.15 -0.99 -15.16
N VAL A 289 63.79 -2.16 -15.14
CA VAL A 289 63.21 -3.40 -14.59
C VAL A 289 64.04 -3.87 -13.40
N TYR A 290 63.35 -4.21 -12.32
CA TYR A 290 63.94 -4.65 -11.05
C TYR A 290 63.51 -6.07 -10.71
N LYS A 291 64.38 -6.82 -10.04
CA LYS A 291 64.04 -8.06 -9.37
C LYS A 291 63.37 -7.71 -8.04
N GLY A 292 62.32 -8.44 -7.68
CA GLY A 292 61.73 -8.32 -6.36
C GLY A 292 61.32 -9.68 -5.81
N THR A 293 60.99 -9.71 -4.52
CA THR A 293 60.54 -10.93 -3.84
C THR A 293 59.28 -10.62 -3.04
N PHE A 294 58.17 -11.27 -3.39
CA PHE A 294 56.94 -11.14 -2.61
C PHE A 294 56.97 -11.97 -1.32
N PRO A 295 56.13 -11.66 -0.30
CA PRO A 295 55.99 -12.47 0.90
C PRO A 295 55.66 -13.93 0.55
N GLY A 296 56.58 -14.86 0.84
CA GLY A 296 56.50 -16.26 0.41
C GLY A 296 57.53 -16.69 -0.65
N GLU A 297 58.65 -15.98 -0.79
CA GLU A 297 59.83 -16.33 -1.62
C GLU A 297 59.58 -16.43 -3.14
N LYS A 298 58.47 -15.88 -3.63
CA LYS A 298 58.21 -15.83 -5.08
C LYS A 298 58.96 -14.66 -5.70
N GLU A 299 59.96 -14.98 -6.53
CA GLU A 299 60.70 -13.99 -7.33
C GLU A 299 59.82 -13.41 -8.45
N ILE A 300 59.92 -12.09 -8.61
CA ILE A 300 59.17 -11.32 -9.61
C ILE A 300 60.08 -10.37 -10.36
N ALA A 301 59.67 -9.97 -11.56
CA ALA A 301 60.25 -8.88 -12.31
C ALA A 301 59.28 -7.69 -12.31
N VAL A 302 59.76 -6.53 -11.88
CA VAL A 302 58.98 -5.31 -11.70
C VAL A 302 59.46 -4.28 -12.70
N LYS A 303 58.66 -4.02 -13.74
CA LYS A 303 58.94 -3.02 -14.77
C LYS A 303 58.25 -1.72 -14.41
N ARG A 304 59.06 -0.69 -14.13
CA ARG A 304 58.58 0.66 -13.82
C ARG A 304 58.63 1.49 -15.09
N LEU A 305 57.47 1.90 -15.60
CA LEU A 305 57.39 2.64 -16.84
C LEU A 305 57.84 4.09 -16.62
N CYS A 306 58.60 4.63 -17.59
CA CYS A 306 59.12 5.99 -17.50
C CYS A 306 58.03 7.01 -17.91
N SER A 307 57.95 8.13 -17.20
CA SER A 307 56.91 9.16 -17.38
C SER A 307 57.23 10.21 -18.46
N HIS A 308 58.32 10.05 -19.23
CA HIS A 308 58.87 11.10 -20.11
C HIS A 308 58.39 11.09 -21.57
N SER A 309 57.36 10.33 -21.92
CA SER A 309 56.69 10.46 -23.21
C SER A 309 55.18 10.47 -23.00
N GLY A 310 54.45 11.32 -23.72
CA GLY A 310 52.98 11.29 -23.74
C GLY A 310 52.38 9.97 -24.25
N GLN A 311 53.24 9.00 -24.57
CA GLN A 311 52.94 7.68 -25.12
C GLN A 311 52.80 6.60 -24.04
N GLY A 312 53.35 6.80 -22.84
CA GLY A 312 53.46 5.77 -21.79
C GLY A 312 52.12 5.29 -21.21
N ILE A 313 51.08 6.14 -21.20
CA ILE A 313 49.75 5.75 -20.72
C ILE A 313 49.08 4.79 -21.71
N ASP A 314 49.19 5.06 -23.01
CA ASP A 314 48.59 4.21 -24.05
C ASP A 314 49.39 2.90 -24.21
N GLU A 315 50.71 2.95 -24.05
CA GLU A 315 51.55 1.74 -23.96
C GLU A 315 51.18 0.89 -22.75
N PHE A 316 51.03 1.49 -21.57
CA PHE A 316 50.57 0.78 -20.37
C PHE A 316 49.18 0.16 -20.58
N LYS A 317 48.23 0.90 -21.16
CA LYS A 317 46.88 0.39 -21.46
C LYS A 317 46.90 -0.76 -22.44
N ASN A 318 47.69 -0.64 -23.51
CA ASN A 318 47.85 -1.70 -24.50
C ASN A 318 48.50 -2.93 -23.88
N GLU A 319 49.57 -2.78 -23.08
CA GLU A 319 50.29 -3.88 -22.47
C GLU A 319 49.40 -4.62 -21.44
N VAL A 320 48.67 -3.90 -20.59
CA VAL A 320 47.71 -4.50 -19.65
C VAL A 320 46.55 -5.17 -20.40
N THR A 321 45.96 -4.55 -21.42
CA THR A 321 44.79 -5.10 -22.13
C THR A 321 45.16 -6.29 -23.02
N LEU A 322 46.30 -6.23 -23.70
CA LEU A 322 46.74 -7.25 -24.65
C LEU A 322 47.36 -8.46 -23.95
N ILE A 323 48.22 -8.26 -22.95
CA ILE A 323 48.86 -9.37 -22.23
C ILE A 323 47.88 -10.04 -21.26
N ALA A 324 46.91 -9.31 -20.68
CA ALA A 324 45.84 -9.93 -19.91
C ALA A 324 45.03 -10.96 -20.73
N LYS A 325 44.84 -10.69 -22.03
CA LYS A 325 44.09 -11.56 -22.95
C LYS A 325 44.94 -12.69 -23.55
N LEU A 326 46.27 -12.61 -23.46
CA LEU A 326 47.20 -13.56 -24.10
C LEU A 326 47.95 -14.41 -23.06
N GLN A 327 47.36 -15.53 -22.67
CA GLN A 327 48.04 -16.56 -21.88
C GLN A 327 48.59 -17.66 -22.80
N HIS A 328 49.90 -17.66 -23.04
CA HIS A 328 50.56 -18.69 -23.85
C HIS A 328 51.82 -19.20 -23.14
N ARG A 329 52.13 -20.49 -23.29
CA ARG A 329 53.32 -21.14 -22.68
C ARG A 329 54.64 -20.48 -23.04
N ASN A 330 54.65 -19.78 -24.17
CA ASN A 330 55.78 -19.03 -24.70
C ASN A 330 55.50 -17.52 -24.60
N LEU A 331 54.95 -17.01 -23.50
CA LEU A 331 54.84 -15.58 -23.20
C LEU A 331 55.06 -15.39 -21.70
N VAL A 332 55.75 -14.30 -21.32
CA VAL A 332 55.97 -14.00 -19.91
C VAL A 332 54.64 -13.60 -19.27
N ARG A 333 54.27 -14.29 -18.18
CA ARG A 333 52.99 -14.08 -17.51
C ARG A 333 53.00 -12.78 -16.72
N LEU A 334 52.02 -11.92 -17.02
CA LEU A 334 51.69 -10.76 -16.18
C LEU A 334 51.00 -11.24 -14.90
N LEU A 335 51.62 -10.96 -13.75
CA LEU A 335 51.13 -11.32 -12.43
C LEU A 335 50.23 -10.24 -11.84
N GLY A 336 50.44 -8.98 -12.24
CA GLY A 336 49.71 -7.86 -11.69
C GLY A 336 50.15 -6.51 -12.26
N TYR A 337 49.45 -5.47 -11.85
CA TYR A 337 49.81 -4.09 -12.16
C TYR A 337 49.62 -3.17 -10.94
N CYS A 338 50.28 -2.01 -10.97
CA CYS A 338 50.09 -0.94 -10.01
C CYS A 338 50.01 0.40 -10.75
N ILE A 339 49.03 1.21 -10.35
CA ILE A 339 48.89 2.61 -10.76
C ILE A 339 48.72 3.42 -9.48
N ASN A 340 49.64 4.35 -9.24
CA ASN A 340 49.54 5.29 -8.13
C ASN A 340 50.09 6.66 -8.55
N GLY A 341 49.19 7.62 -8.82
CA GLY A 341 49.57 8.93 -9.36
C GLY A 341 50.23 8.80 -10.74
N LYS A 342 51.51 9.18 -10.85
CA LYS A 342 52.34 9.05 -12.06
C LYS A 342 53.08 7.71 -12.15
N GLU A 343 53.03 6.88 -11.12
CA GLU A 343 53.68 5.58 -11.10
C GLU A 343 52.82 4.55 -11.84
N GLN A 344 53.37 3.97 -12.90
CA GLN A 344 52.78 2.90 -13.69
C GLN A 344 53.75 1.73 -13.70
N ILE A 345 53.32 0.61 -13.11
CA ILE A 345 54.20 -0.52 -12.84
C ILE A 345 53.51 -1.81 -13.27
N LEU A 346 54.26 -2.68 -13.94
CA LEU A 346 53.85 -4.02 -14.34
C LEU A 346 54.68 -5.07 -13.62
N LEU A 347 54.02 -6.11 -13.13
CA LEU A 347 54.63 -7.20 -12.39
C LEU A 347 54.57 -8.48 -13.22
N TYR A 348 55.74 -9.03 -13.52
CA TYR A 348 55.92 -10.24 -14.31
C TYR A 348 56.51 -11.36 -13.48
N GLU A 349 56.31 -12.58 -13.94
CA GLU A 349 57.02 -13.74 -13.43
C GLU A 349 58.52 -13.62 -13.75
N TYR A 350 59.38 -13.83 -12.74
CA TYR A 350 60.83 -13.80 -12.94
C TYR A 350 61.28 -15.03 -13.73
N MET A 351 62.08 -14.80 -14.77
CA MET A 351 62.60 -15.85 -15.66
C MET A 351 64.12 -15.96 -15.45
N PRO A 352 64.63 -17.02 -14.78
CA PRO A 352 66.05 -17.14 -14.44
C PRO A 352 66.95 -17.39 -15.66
N ASN A 353 66.43 -18.00 -16.73
CA ASN A 353 67.16 -18.30 -17.95
C ASN A 353 66.80 -17.28 -19.04
N LYS A 354 67.71 -16.35 -19.36
CA LYS A 354 67.56 -15.27 -20.37
C LYS A 354 67.40 -15.81 -21.82
N SER A 355 66.32 -16.52 -22.11
CA SER A 355 66.05 -17.10 -23.43
C SER A 355 65.60 -16.02 -24.43
N PHE A 356 66.30 -15.96 -25.56
CA PHE A 356 66.33 -14.91 -26.59
C PHE A 356 65.02 -14.59 -27.34
N ARG A 357 63.84 -15.04 -26.87
CA ARG A 357 62.56 -14.86 -27.60
C ARG A 357 61.59 -13.79 -27.04
N TYR A 358 61.97 -13.04 -26.00
CA TYR A 358 61.09 -12.04 -25.36
C TYR A 358 61.74 -10.65 -25.19
N ILE A 359 62.47 -10.21 -26.21
CA ILE A 359 63.21 -8.93 -26.20
C ILE A 359 62.29 -7.70 -26.13
N HIS A 360 60.98 -7.85 -26.35
CA HIS A 360 60.04 -6.71 -26.25
C HIS A 360 59.42 -6.50 -24.86
N ILE A 361 59.76 -7.33 -23.85
CA ILE A 361 59.19 -7.19 -22.50
C ILE A 361 60.17 -6.56 -21.50
N TRP A 362 61.46 -6.43 -21.84
CA TRP A 362 62.50 -5.86 -20.97
C TRP A 362 62.93 -4.45 -21.40
#